data_AF-A0A212CQM0-F1
#
_entry.id   AF-A0A212CQM0-F1
#
_cell.length_a   1.000
_cell.length_b   1.000
_cell.length_c   1.000
_cell.angle_alpha   90.00
_cell.angle_beta   90.00
_cell.angle_gamma   90.00
#
_symmetry.space_group_name_H-M   'P 1'
#
loop_
_entity.id
_entity.type
_entity.pdbx_description
1 polymer ?
#
loop_
_entity_poly.entity_id
_entity_poly.type
_entity_poly.pdbx_seq_one_letter_code
_entity_poly.pdbx_strand_id
1 'polypeptide(L)'
;MKVSSPRNEVEALRAMATMKSSSQHPFPVTLYVPNVPEGSVRIIDQSNNMEIASFPIYKVLFCARGHDGTAESNCFAFTESSHGSEEFQIHVFSCEIKE
;
A
#
# COMPACT_ATOMS: atom_id res chain seq x y z
N MET A 1 -0.53 7.18 4.63
CA MET A 1 -1.11 8.55 4.46
C MET A 1 -2.57 8.48 4.87
N LYS A 2 -3.09 9.47 5.61
CA LYS A 2 -4.51 9.49 5.98
C LYS A 2 -5.39 9.70 4.75
N VAL A 3 -6.50 8.96 4.67
CA VAL A 3 -7.55 9.14 3.64
C VAL A 3 -8.91 9.25 4.30
N SER A 4 -9.82 9.95 3.62
CA SER A 4 -11.18 10.22 4.09
C SER A 4 -12.17 9.16 3.61
N SER A 5 -12.01 8.68 2.37
CA SER A 5 -12.86 7.69 1.74
C SER A 5 -12.03 6.44 1.38
N PRO A 6 -11.94 5.43 2.26
CA PRO A 6 -11.02 4.30 2.08
C PRO A 6 -11.32 3.46 0.83
N ARG A 7 -12.55 3.49 0.31
CA ARG A 7 -12.97 2.75 -0.89
C ARG A 7 -13.11 3.63 -2.13
N ASN A 8 -12.35 4.72 -2.21
CA ASN A 8 -12.40 5.66 -3.32
C ASN A 8 -11.12 5.58 -4.19
N GLU A 9 -11.27 5.10 -5.42
CA GLU A 9 -10.17 4.94 -6.36
C GLU A 9 -9.51 6.28 -6.74
N VAL A 10 -10.30 7.35 -6.92
CA VAL A 10 -9.76 8.67 -7.26
C VAL A 10 -8.90 9.22 -6.13
N GLU A 11 -9.30 9.02 -4.87
CA GLU A 11 -8.49 9.39 -3.71
C GLU A 11 -7.21 8.54 -3.63
N ALA A 12 -7.31 7.23 -3.90
CA ALA A 12 -6.16 6.34 -3.95
C ALA A 12 -5.13 6.77 -5.01
N LEU A 13 -5.58 7.08 -6.23
CA LEU A 13 -4.71 7.56 -7.32
C LEU A 13 -4.02 8.89 -6.99
N ARG A 14 -4.73 9.83 -6.34
CA ARG A 14 -4.13 11.09 -5.86
C ARG A 14 -3.07 10.85 -4.80
N ALA A 15 -3.32 9.92 -3.88
CA ALA A 15 -2.36 9.54 -2.85
C ALA A 15 -1.13 8.86 -3.48
N MET A 16 -1.28 8.03 -4.51
CA MET A 16 -0.16 7.47 -5.26
C MET A 16 0.73 8.56 -5.87
N ALA A 17 0.13 9.48 -6.63
CA ALA A 17 0.86 10.58 -7.26
C ALA A 17 1.60 11.44 -6.21
N THR A 18 0.92 11.75 -5.11
CA THR A 18 1.50 12.54 -4.01
C THR A 18 2.69 11.81 -3.38
N MET A 19 2.49 10.57 -2.92
CA MET A 19 3.54 9.79 -2.25
C MET A 19 4.73 9.52 -3.16
N LYS A 20 4.48 9.22 -4.45
CA LYS A 20 5.52 9.03 -5.46
C LYS A 20 6.35 10.29 -5.66
N SER A 21 5.71 11.45 -5.78
CA SER A 21 6.42 12.72 -5.95
C SER A 21 7.21 13.17 -4.71
N SER A 22 6.72 12.84 -3.50
CA SER A 22 7.37 13.21 -2.24
C SER A 22 8.46 12.24 -1.79
N SER A 23 8.46 11.01 -2.30
CA SER A 23 9.40 9.97 -1.86
C SER A 23 10.76 10.14 -2.53
N GLN A 24 11.65 10.90 -1.90
CA GLN A 24 13.00 11.14 -2.44
C GLN A 24 13.91 9.91 -2.34
N HIS A 25 13.65 9.00 -1.40
CA HIS A 25 14.46 7.82 -1.12
C HIS A 25 13.56 6.62 -0.78
N PRO A 26 12.89 6.00 -1.76
CA PRO A 26 12.21 4.74 -1.51
C PRO A 26 13.24 3.68 -1.10
N PHE A 27 12.84 2.76 -0.22
CA PHE A 27 13.66 1.60 0.15
C PHE A 27 12.97 0.31 -0.27
N PRO A 28 13.73 -0.73 -0.69
CA PRO A 28 13.14 -1.97 -1.17
C PRO A 28 12.44 -2.76 -0.05
N VAL A 29 11.22 -3.21 -0.34
CA VAL A 29 10.44 -4.06 0.56
C VAL A 29 9.86 -5.26 -0.17
N THR A 30 9.66 -6.36 0.54
CA THR A 30 8.84 -7.47 0.07
C THR A 30 7.46 -7.39 0.72
N LEU A 31 6.43 -7.30 -0.12
CA LEU A 31 5.03 -7.33 0.29
C LEU A 31 4.52 -8.77 0.23
N TYR A 32 4.25 -9.38 1.39
CA TYR A 32 3.62 -10.70 1.47
C TYR A 32 2.12 -10.55 1.60
N VAL A 33 1.38 -11.27 0.75
CA VAL A 33 -0.09 -11.37 0.82
C VAL A 33 -0.44 -12.78 1.29
N PRO A 34 -1.21 -12.93 2.38
CA PRO A 34 -1.57 -14.24 2.90
C PRO A 34 -2.66 -14.88 2.03
N ASN A 35 -2.70 -16.22 2.04
CA ASN A 35 -3.73 -17.02 1.38
C ASN A 35 -4.78 -17.59 2.36
N VAL A 36 -4.81 -17.09 3.60
CA VAL A 36 -5.73 -17.49 4.67
C VAL A 36 -6.35 -16.24 5.32
N PRO A 37 -7.60 -16.30 5.78
CA PRO A 37 -8.31 -15.15 6.33
C PRO A 37 -7.76 -14.66 7.68
N GLU A 38 -7.11 -15.52 8.45
CA GLU A 38 -6.42 -15.18 9.70
C GLU A 38 -5.04 -14.56 9.47
N GLY A 39 -4.58 -14.53 8.22
CA GLY A 39 -3.27 -14.03 7.85
C GLY A 39 -3.18 -12.51 7.85
N SER A 40 -1.96 -12.02 7.71
CA SER A 40 -1.67 -10.60 7.59
C SER A 40 -0.91 -10.28 6.31
N VAL A 41 -1.23 -9.14 5.70
CA VAL A 41 -0.37 -8.49 4.72
C VAL A 41 0.86 -7.97 5.46
N ARG A 42 2.05 -8.47 5.11
CA ARG A 42 3.30 -8.16 5.82
C ARG A 42 4.25 -7.39 4.91
N ILE A 43 4.90 -6.37 5.46
CA ILE A 43 5.93 -5.57 4.78
C ILE A 43 7.26 -5.92 5.42
N ILE A 44 8.16 -6.50 4.64
CA ILE A 44 9.49 -6.91 5.09
C ILE A 44 10.55 -6.02 4.44
N ASP A 45 11.44 -5.45 5.24
CA ASP A 45 12.65 -4.76 4.77
C ASP A 45 13.58 -5.78 4.12
N GLN A 46 13.93 -5.58 2.85
CA GLN A 46 14.82 -6.51 2.15
C GLN A 46 16.27 -6.45 2.63
N SER A 47 16.71 -5.36 3.25
CA SER A 47 18.10 -5.17 3.64
C SER A 47 18.53 -6.04 4.83
N ASN A 48 17.60 -6.29 5.75
CA ASN A 48 17.85 -6.98 7.02
C ASN A 48 16.82 -8.08 7.31
N ASN A 49 15.85 -8.29 6.41
CA ASN A 49 14.77 -9.26 6.53
C ASN A 49 13.88 -9.04 7.78
N MET A 50 13.75 -7.79 8.22
CA MET A 50 12.93 -7.41 9.37
C MET A 50 11.51 -7.03 8.94
N GLU A 51 10.52 -7.47 9.70
CA GLU A 51 9.14 -7.03 9.52
C GLU A 51 8.98 -5.57 9.99
N ILE A 52 8.53 -4.70 9.08
CA ILE A 52 8.29 -3.28 9.35
C ILE A 52 6.82 -3.06 9.73
N ALA A 53 5.91 -3.80 9.12
CA ALA A 53 4.48 -3.69 9.41
C ALA A 53 3.72 -4.97 9.05
N SER A 54 2.60 -5.20 9.74
CA SER A 54 1.73 -6.35 9.55
C SER A 54 0.28 -5.95 9.79
N PHE A 55 -0.55 -6.14 8.76
CA PHE A 55 -1.96 -5.75 8.75
C PHE A 55 -2.82 -7.00 8.58
N PRO A 56 -3.70 -7.34 9.53
CA PRO A 56 -4.64 -8.44 9.33
C PRO A 56 -5.41 -8.26 8.02
N ILE A 57 -5.47 -9.28 7.17
CA ILE A 57 -6.00 -9.13 5.81
C ILE A 57 -7.47 -8.65 5.80
N TYR A 58 -8.25 -9.04 6.81
CA TYR A 58 -9.64 -8.60 6.95
C TYR A 58 -9.78 -7.09 7.25
N LYS A 59 -8.71 -6.38 7.62
CA LYS A 59 -8.69 -4.93 7.80
C LYS A 59 -8.36 -4.17 6.52
N VAL A 60 -7.93 -4.85 5.46
CA VAL A 60 -7.75 -4.23 4.15
C VAL A 60 -9.12 -3.96 3.56
N LEU A 61 -9.42 -2.69 3.28
CA LEU A 61 -10.74 -2.23 2.88
C LEU A 61 -10.90 -2.09 1.36
N PHE A 62 -9.80 -1.81 0.67
CA PHE A 62 -9.73 -1.51 -0.76
C PHE A 62 -8.29 -1.61 -1.25
N CYS A 63 -8.11 -1.99 -2.51
CA CYS A 63 -6.84 -1.93 -3.20
C CYS A 63 -7.02 -1.28 -4.58
N ALA A 64 -5.99 -0.58 -5.03
CA ALA A 64 -5.95 0.08 -6.32
C ALA A 64 -4.57 -0.08 -6.95
N ARG A 65 -4.53 -0.07 -8.28
CA ARG A 65 -3.30 0.04 -9.06
C ARG A 65 -3.32 1.37 -9.82
N GLY A 66 -2.14 1.92 -10.10
CA GLY A 66 -2.07 3.03 -11.03
C GLY A 66 -2.45 2.61 -12.44
N HIS A 67 -2.91 3.59 -13.21
CA HIS A 67 -3.38 3.36 -14.57
C HIS A 67 -2.22 3.26 -15.56
N ASP A 68 -2.40 2.42 -16.57
CA ASP A 68 -1.43 2.28 -17.65
C ASP A 68 -1.21 3.62 -18.38
N GLY A 69 0.03 3.89 -18.79
CA GLY A 69 0.41 5.14 -19.43
C GLY A 69 0.58 6.35 -18.50
N THR A 70 0.36 6.19 -17.19
CA THR A 70 0.63 7.23 -16.18
C THR A 70 1.99 7.04 -15.50
N ALA A 71 2.48 8.06 -14.78
CA ALA A 71 3.71 7.93 -13.99
C ALA A 71 3.55 6.93 -12.83
N GLU A 72 2.33 6.73 -12.36
CA GLU A 72 1.92 5.83 -11.30
C GLU A 72 1.61 4.42 -11.82
N SER A 73 1.81 4.10 -13.11
CA SER A 73 1.42 2.80 -13.68
C SER A 73 2.04 1.59 -12.98
N ASN A 74 3.18 1.78 -12.30
CA ASN A 74 3.82 0.74 -11.49
C ASN A 74 3.47 0.82 -10.00
N CYS A 75 2.54 1.70 -9.61
CA CYS A 75 2.10 1.84 -8.23
C CYS A 75 0.97 0.86 -7.91
N PHE A 76 1.03 0.34 -6.69
CA PHE A 76 -0.02 -0.42 -6.04
C PHE A 76 -0.29 0.20 -4.68
N ALA A 77 -1.55 0.22 -4.25
CA ALA A 77 -1.90 0.70 -2.93
C ALA A 77 -3.03 -0.12 -2.33
N PHE A 78 -3.05 -0.16 -1.00
CA PHE A 78 -4.20 -0.64 -0.26
C PHE A 78 -4.52 0.31 0.90
N THR A 79 -5.79 0.33 1.29
CA THR A 79 -6.27 1.07 2.45
C THR A 79 -6.63 0.15 3.60
N GLU A 80 -6.39 0.58 4.82
CA GLU A 80 -6.75 -0.16 6.03
C GLU A 80 -7.34 0.75 7.11
N SER A 81 -8.10 0.16 8.04
CA SER A 81 -8.62 0.85 9.23
C SER A 81 -7.59 0.82 10.37
N SER A 82 -7.01 1.97 10.69
CA SER A 82 -5.91 2.03 11.65
C SER A 82 -6.35 1.64 13.05
N HIS A 83 -5.77 0.55 13.58
CA HIS A 83 -5.79 0.11 14.99
C HIS A 83 -7.05 0.44 15.83
N GLY A 84 -8.25 0.20 15.29
CA GLY A 84 -9.51 0.37 16.04
C GLY A 84 -10.02 1.81 16.13
N SER A 85 -9.49 2.72 15.32
CA SER A 85 -10.00 4.07 15.11
C SER A 85 -10.89 4.15 13.86
N GLU A 86 -11.63 5.26 13.72
CA GLU A 86 -12.33 5.60 12.47
C GLU A 86 -11.41 6.28 11.44
N GLU A 87 -10.08 6.24 11.64
CA GLU A 87 -9.12 6.80 10.69
C GLU A 87 -8.64 5.72 9.70
N PHE A 88 -8.60 6.09 8.43
CA PHE A 88 -8.13 5.23 7.35
C PHE A 88 -6.74 5.63 6.88
N GLN A 89 -5.89 4.63 6.65
CA GLN A 89 -4.57 4.81 6.06
C GLN A 89 -4.54 4.21 4.66
N ILE A 90 -3.81 4.86 3.76
CA ILE A 90 -3.37 4.28 2.50
C ILE A 90 -1.86 4.05 2.52
N HIS A 91 -1.46 2.86 2.05
CA HIS A 91 -0.08 2.43 1.86
C HIS A 91 0.18 2.31 0.37
N VAL A 92 1.15 3.06 -0.15
CA VAL A 92 1.52 3.07 -1.57
C VAL A 92 2.88 2.42 -1.74
N PHE A 93 2.96 1.54 -2.72
CA PHE A 93 4.16 0.82 -3.13
C PHE A 93 4.38 1.06 -4.62
N SER A 94 5.62 0.96 -5.06
CA SER A 94 5.97 0.88 -6.48
C SER A 94 6.60 -0.47 -6.78
N CYS A 95 6.09 -1.16 -7.78
CA CYS A 95 6.71 -2.38 -8.28
C CYS A 95 7.90 -2.03 -9.18
N GLU A 96 9.05 -2.63 -8.91
CA GLU A 96 10.25 -2.52 -9.75
C GLU A 96 10.39 -3.70 -10.72
N ILE A 97 9.61 -4.77 -10.50
CA ILE A 97 9.58 -5.94 -11.38
C ILE A 97 8.64 -5.62 -12.54
N LYS A 98 9.18 -5.62 -13.76
CA LYS A 98 8.38 -5.63 -14.98
C LYS A 98 8.04 -7.10 -15.29
N GLU A 99 6.75 -7.42 -15.35
CA GLU A 99 6.27 -8.72 -15.86
C GLU A 99 6.49 -8.84 -17.38
#